data_AF-A0AA94Y485-F1
#
_entry.id   AF-A0AA94Y485-F1
#
_cell.length_a   1.000
_cell.length_b   1.000
_cell.length_c   1.000
_cell.angle_alpha   90.00
_cell.angle_beta   90.00
_cell.angle_gamma   90.00
#
_symmetry.space_group_name_H-M   'P 1'
#
loop_
_entity.id
_entity.type
_entity.pdbx_description
1 polymer ?
#
loop_
_entity_poly.entity_id
_entity_poly.type
_entity_poly.pdbx_seq_one_letter_code
_entity_poly.pdbx_strand_id
1 'polypeptide(L)'
;MIYIILIISVIAIFLIIGYKSSSKSTPIGNKNDNTLVTIDNVSFSKWKEKHEAQIKEEEDRLNNDYYNKYRYIEFDIAGIHYRTALAKETILSLDILSDIHFIKEPNNPYDKFAIKIVHDRKRIGYVPAHESSKVTQLIDNEQIYKIQVIDSGKDITSEYSDAIFITIRVYYTPTDEEIRIEKEIRNKEIEEVNPPKLLMPIEYPKWMNELIEELKKISVESEEKKWVLKKLRDNIRNSLKSYEKAIREDKEIIANNAEKRLQQYREELHELLK
;
A
#
# COMPACT_ATOMS: atom_id res chain seq x y z
N MET A 1 45.03 -5.10 -56.77
CA MET A 1 45.70 -3.92 -56.20
C MET A 1 45.05 -2.59 -56.59
N ILE A 2 44.71 -2.35 -57.86
CA ILE A 2 44.12 -1.07 -58.32
C ILE A 2 42.78 -0.75 -57.61
N TYR A 3 41.93 -1.76 -57.38
CA TYR A 3 40.65 -1.59 -56.67
C TYR A 3 40.79 -1.20 -55.19
N ILE A 4 41.84 -1.65 -54.50
CA ILE A 4 42.08 -1.33 -53.09
C ILE A 4 42.54 0.13 -52.95
N ILE A 5 43.33 0.62 -53.91
CA ILE A 5 43.79 2.01 -53.94
C ILE A 5 42.61 2.98 -54.18
N LEU A 6 41.65 2.61 -55.03
CA LEU A 6 40.44 3.40 -55.29
C LEU A 6 39.51 3.49 -54.07
N ILE A 7 39.36 2.41 -53.30
CA ILE A 7 38.53 2.42 -52.09
C ILE A 7 39.16 3.30 -51.00
N ILE A 8 40.48 3.22 -50.82
CA ILE A 8 41.21 4.06 -49.85
C ILE A 8 41.15 5.54 -50.24
N SER A 9 41.24 5.88 -51.54
CA SER A 9 41.15 7.27 -51.97
C SER A 9 39.76 7.87 -51.75
N VAL A 10 38.68 7.10 -51.92
CA VAL A 10 37.31 7.55 -51.65
C VAL A 10 37.09 7.79 -50.16
N ILE A 11 37.59 6.90 -49.29
CA ILE A 11 37.48 7.06 -47.82
C ILE A 11 38.27 8.29 -47.34
N ALA A 12 39.46 8.55 -47.91
CA ALA A 12 40.26 9.73 -47.57
C ALA A 12 39.56 11.05 -47.96
N ILE A 13 38.88 11.08 -49.11
CA ILE A 13 38.10 12.26 -49.56
C ILE A 13 36.90 12.51 -48.63
N PHE A 14 36.20 11.46 -48.20
CA PHE A 14 35.10 11.61 -47.23
C PHE A 14 35.57 12.11 -45.86
N LEU A 15 36.75 11.69 -45.39
CA LEU A 15 37.34 12.19 -44.14
C LEU A 15 37.76 13.66 -44.24
N ILE A 16 38.31 14.09 -45.38
CA ILE A 16 38.72 15.50 -45.59
C ILE A 16 37.51 16.43 -45.70
N ILE A 17 36.41 15.98 -46.33
CA ILE A 17 35.17 16.76 -46.46
C ILE A 17 34.41 16.81 -45.11
N GLY A 18 34.41 15.70 -44.35
CA GLY A 18 33.82 15.65 -43.01
C GLY A 18 34.55 16.51 -41.97
N TYR A 19 35.83 16.82 -42.18
CA TYR A 19 36.63 17.64 -41.27
C TYR A 19 36.51 19.16 -41.52
N LYS A 20 35.95 19.58 -42.66
CA LYS A 20 35.94 20.99 -43.09
C LYS A 20 34.60 21.71 -42.90
N SER A 21 33.69 21.15 -42.11
CA SER A 21 32.46 21.83 -41.69
C SER A 21 32.45 22.01 -40.17
N SER A 22 32.51 23.30 -39.78
CA SER A 22 32.25 23.82 -38.44
C SER A 22 33.40 23.88 -37.43
N SER A 23 34.41 24.70 -37.73
CA SER A 23 35.13 25.46 -36.70
C SER A 23 35.27 26.92 -37.12
N LYS A 24 34.30 27.76 -36.74
CA LYS A 24 34.48 29.21 -36.66
C LYS A 24 34.04 29.66 -35.26
N SER A 25 35.01 29.93 -34.40
CA SER A 25 34.84 30.85 -33.28
C SER A 25 36.03 31.79 -33.24
N THR A 26 35.74 33.07 -33.49
CA THR A 26 36.62 34.23 -33.23
C THR A 26 36.70 34.49 -31.71
N PRO A 27 37.79 35.10 -31.21
CA PRO A 27 38.01 35.31 -29.78
C PRO A 27 37.37 36.61 -29.29
N ILE A 28 37.13 36.71 -27.97
CA ILE A 28 36.76 37.86 -27.09
C ILE A 28 35.78 37.26 -26.06
N GLY A 29 35.85 37.45 -24.74
CA GLY A 29 36.65 38.28 -23.87
C GLY A 29 36.12 38.02 -22.46
N ASN A 30 36.98 38.18 -21.46
CA ASN A 30 36.68 37.89 -20.06
C ASN A 30 35.57 38.82 -19.52
N LYS A 31 34.47 38.26 -19.00
CA LYS A 31 33.57 38.90 -18.01
C LYS A 31 32.69 37.83 -17.34
N ASN A 32 32.81 37.76 -16.03
CA ASN A 32 31.94 37.03 -15.12
C ASN A 32 30.50 37.56 -15.22
N ASP A 33 29.51 36.66 -15.18
CA ASP A 33 28.46 36.64 -14.16
C ASP A 33 27.47 35.50 -14.43
N ASN A 34 26.97 34.92 -13.34
CA ASN A 34 26.20 33.68 -13.24
C ASN A 34 24.92 33.66 -14.09
N THR A 35 24.99 33.13 -15.31
CA THR A 35 23.77 32.78 -16.05
C THR A 35 23.98 31.49 -16.84
N LEU A 36 23.99 30.37 -16.12
CA LEU A 36 23.77 29.05 -16.70
C LEU A 36 22.27 28.89 -16.98
N VAL A 37 21.76 29.63 -17.96
CA VAL A 37 20.48 29.29 -18.59
C VAL A 37 20.77 28.08 -19.47
N THR A 38 20.59 26.90 -18.89
CA THR A 38 20.61 25.63 -19.60
C THR A 38 19.54 25.65 -20.68
N ILE A 39 19.98 25.48 -21.93
CA ILE A 39 19.14 25.50 -23.14
C ILE A 39 18.00 24.44 -23.08
N ASP A 40 18.13 23.43 -22.21
CA ASP A 40 17.14 22.37 -22.02
C ASP A 40 15.99 22.73 -21.05
N ASN A 41 16.23 23.56 -20.03
CA ASN A 41 15.17 23.96 -19.08
C ASN A 41 14.07 24.79 -19.76
N VAL A 42 14.44 25.60 -20.75
CA VAL A 42 13.49 26.41 -21.51
C VAL A 42 12.57 25.54 -22.39
N SER A 43 13.01 24.34 -22.79
CA SER A 43 12.21 23.41 -23.60
C SER A 43 11.20 22.63 -22.74
N PHE A 44 11.63 22.13 -21.57
CA PHE A 44 10.74 21.40 -20.67
C PHE A 44 9.68 22.29 -20.05
N SER A 45 10.03 23.48 -19.54
CA SER A 45 9.04 24.40 -18.95
C SER A 45 7.95 24.80 -19.95
N LYS A 46 8.32 25.07 -21.21
CA LYS A 46 7.35 25.36 -22.28
C LYS A 46 6.49 24.16 -22.66
N TRP A 47 7.05 22.95 -22.63
CA TRP A 47 6.27 21.73 -22.82
C TRP A 47 5.27 21.54 -21.68
N LYS A 48 5.71 21.76 -20.43
CA LYS A 48 4.87 21.62 -19.24
C LYS A 48 3.71 22.63 -19.24
N GLU A 49 3.98 23.89 -19.55
CA GLU A 49 2.95 24.93 -19.75
C GLU A 49 1.93 24.52 -20.82
N LYS A 50 2.39 23.92 -21.93
CA LYS A 50 1.49 23.48 -23.01
C LYS A 50 0.62 22.28 -22.62
N HIS A 51 1.10 21.40 -21.73
CA HIS A 51 0.41 20.18 -21.33
C HIS A 51 -0.17 20.25 -19.90
N GLU A 52 -0.17 21.44 -19.29
CA GLU A 52 -0.63 21.66 -17.90
C GLU A 52 -2.05 21.13 -17.67
N ALA A 53 -2.96 21.34 -18.63
CA ALA A 53 -4.33 20.83 -18.55
C ALA A 53 -4.39 19.29 -18.51
N GLN A 54 -3.52 18.60 -19.24
CA GLN A 54 -3.47 17.13 -19.28
C GLN A 54 -2.81 16.57 -18.02
N ILE A 55 -1.76 17.23 -17.53
CA ILE A 55 -1.12 16.91 -16.25
C ILE A 55 -2.18 16.99 -15.14
N LYS A 56 -2.89 18.12 -15.08
CA LYS A 56 -3.95 18.33 -14.09
C LYS A 56 -5.09 17.32 -14.21
N GLU A 57 -5.55 17.01 -15.42
CA GLU A 57 -6.59 15.98 -15.62
C GLU A 57 -6.13 14.63 -15.07
N GLU A 58 -4.87 14.27 -15.27
CA GLU A 58 -4.32 13.01 -14.80
C GLU A 58 -4.11 12.98 -13.28
N GLU A 59 -3.69 14.10 -12.69
CA GLU A 59 -3.65 14.30 -11.23
C GLU A 59 -5.06 14.22 -10.63
N ASP A 60 -6.07 14.82 -11.28
CA ASP A 60 -7.46 14.74 -10.86
C ASP A 60 -7.98 13.30 -10.92
N ARG A 61 -7.55 12.49 -11.91
CA ARG A 61 -7.88 11.04 -11.95
C ARG A 61 -7.26 10.27 -10.78
N LEU A 62 -6.02 10.59 -10.39
CA LEU A 62 -5.40 10.01 -9.20
C LEU A 62 -6.20 10.31 -7.93
N ASN A 63 -6.73 11.53 -7.82
CA ASN A 63 -7.43 12.00 -6.62
C ASN A 63 -8.91 11.59 -6.57
N ASN A 64 -9.55 11.34 -7.71
CA ASN A 64 -10.99 11.04 -7.80
C ASN A 64 -11.29 9.54 -7.99
N ASP A 65 -10.54 8.66 -7.34
CA ASP A 65 -10.85 7.23 -7.26
C ASP A 65 -10.90 6.48 -8.61
N TYR A 66 -10.47 7.11 -9.72
CA TYR A 66 -10.54 6.52 -11.07
C TYR A 66 -9.80 5.18 -11.15
N TYR A 67 -8.74 5.04 -10.35
CA TYR A 67 -7.90 3.85 -10.28
C TYR A 67 -8.27 2.87 -9.16
N ASN A 68 -9.40 3.04 -8.45
CA ASN A 68 -9.76 2.20 -7.28
C ASN A 68 -9.98 0.72 -7.60
N LYS A 69 -10.25 0.38 -8.85
CA LYS A 69 -10.32 -1.02 -9.31
C LYS A 69 -8.95 -1.69 -9.40
N TYR A 70 -7.87 -0.91 -9.41
CA TYR A 70 -6.50 -1.39 -9.40
C TYR A 70 -5.92 -1.35 -7.99
N ARG A 71 -4.80 -2.04 -7.81
CA ARG A 71 -3.90 -1.84 -6.67
C ARG A 71 -2.64 -1.18 -7.18
N TYR A 72 -1.84 -0.65 -6.27
CA TYR A 72 -0.58 -0.04 -6.64
C TYR A 72 0.55 -0.42 -5.71
N ILE A 73 1.76 -0.39 -6.27
CA ILE A 73 3.02 -0.40 -5.52
C ILE A 73 3.69 0.94 -5.80
N GLU A 74 4.16 1.62 -4.76
CA GLU A 74 4.83 2.91 -4.86
C GLU A 74 6.24 2.79 -4.27
N PHE A 75 7.24 3.26 -4.99
CA PHE A 75 8.62 3.20 -4.55
C PHE A 75 9.51 4.23 -5.25
N ASP A 76 10.61 4.58 -4.58
CA ASP A 76 11.68 5.38 -5.15
C ASP A 76 12.58 4.53 -6.05
N ILE A 77 13.00 5.09 -7.18
CA ILE A 77 13.91 4.39 -8.10
C ILE A 77 15.30 4.24 -7.47
N ALA A 78 15.81 3.01 -7.47
CA ALA A 78 17.15 2.71 -6.96
C ALA A 78 18.27 3.04 -7.96
N GLY A 79 19.44 3.39 -7.44
CA GLY A 79 20.67 3.50 -8.23
C GLY A 79 20.83 4.78 -9.06
N ILE A 80 20.01 5.80 -8.79
CA ILE A 80 20.08 7.14 -9.43
C ILE A 80 21.48 7.76 -9.24
N HIS A 81 22.07 7.61 -8.06
CA HIS A 81 23.39 8.16 -7.73
C HIS A 81 24.47 7.77 -8.75
N TYR A 82 24.42 6.53 -9.26
CA TYR A 82 25.36 5.96 -10.22
C TYR A 82 25.02 6.27 -11.69
N ARG A 83 24.04 7.13 -11.96
CA ARG A 83 23.66 7.52 -13.32
C ARG A 83 24.46 8.73 -13.80
N THR A 84 24.51 8.89 -15.12
CA THR A 84 25.18 10.01 -15.79
C THR A 84 24.50 11.35 -15.44
N ALA A 85 25.22 12.47 -15.59
CA ALA A 85 24.63 13.80 -15.40
C ALA A 85 23.39 14.01 -16.27
N LEU A 86 23.43 13.58 -17.53
CA LEU A 86 22.29 13.65 -18.45
C LEU A 86 21.07 12.87 -17.96
N ALA A 87 21.26 11.68 -17.39
CA ALA A 87 20.16 10.89 -16.83
C ALA A 87 19.59 11.55 -15.57
N LYS A 88 20.45 12.16 -14.76
CA LYS A 88 20.05 12.95 -13.58
C LYS A 88 19.23 14.19 -13.96
N GLU A 89 19.64 14.91 -15.00
CA GLU A 89 18.86 16.03 -15.56
C GLU A 89 17.53 15.56 -16.15
N THR A 90 17.54 14.42 -16.87
CA THR A 90 16.31 13.83 -17.41
C THR A 90 15.31 13.51 -16.29
N ILE A 91 15.77 13.01 -15.14
CA ILE A 91 14.88 12.70 -14.00
C ILE A 91 14.16 13.96 -13.49
N LEU A 92 14.83 15.10 -13.46
CA LEU A 92 14.25 16.36 -12.97
C LEU A 92 13.20 16.96 -13.92
N SER A 93 13.11 16.44 -15.14
CA SER A 93 12.09 16.80 -16.12
C SER A 93 10.99 15.74 -16.25
N LEU A 94 10.91 14.76 -15.35
CA LEU A 94 9.85 13.75 -15.41
C LEU A 94 8.60 14.24 -14.67
N ASP A 95 7.45 13.84 -15.19
CA ASP A 95 6.13 14.14 -14.63
C ASP A 95 5.15 12.99 -14.86
N ILE A 96 3.92 13.16 -14.41
CA ILE A 96 2.86 12.15 -14.44
C ILE A 96 2.50 11.63 -15.84
N LEU A 97 2.82 12.38 -16.90
CA LEU A 97 2.59 11.99 -18.30
C LEU A 97 3.81 11.30 -18.93
N SER A 98 4.94 11.26 -18.22
CA SER A 98 6.17 10.66 -18.71
C SER A 98 6.03 9.14 -18.88
N ASP A 99 6.41 8.63 -20.04
CA ASP A 99 6.35 7.20 -20.34
C ASP A 99 7.54 6.46 -19.70
N ILE A 100 7.24 5.49 -18.86
CA ILE A 100 8.20 4.70 -18.09
C ILE A 100 8.06 3.23 -18.49
N HIS A 101 9.18 2.60 -18.84
CA HIS A 101 9.20 1.18 -19.17
C HIS A 101 10.09 0.37 -18.25
N PHE A 102 9.69 -0.88 -18.04
CA PHE A 102 10.44 -1.89 -17.31
C PHE A 102 11.09 -2.88 -18.26
N ILE A 103 12.37 -3.18 -18.01
CA ILE A 103 13.14 -4.17 -18.75
C ILE A 103 13.77 -5.13 -17.74
N LYS A 104 13.32 -6.39 -17.73
CA LYS A 104 13.91 -7.44 -16.88
C LYS A 104 15.37 -7.71 -17.29
N GLU A 105 16.23 -7.89 -16.29
CA GLU A 105 17.63 -8.29 -16.46
C GLU A 105 17.88 -9.59 -15.67
N PRO A 106 17.36 -10.75 -16.13
CA PRO A 106 17.43 -12.02 -15.38
C PRO A 106 18.85 -12.55 -15.17
N ASN A 107 19.81 -12.06 -15.96
CA ASN A 107 21.24 -12.40 -15.87
C ASN A 107 22.03 -11.38 -15.04
N ASN A 108 21.37 -10.49 -14.31
CA ASN A 108 22.05 -9.53 -13.44
C ASN A 108 22.76 -10.29 -12.29
N PRO A 109 24.05 -10.01 -12.03
CA PRO A 109 24.85 -10.78 -11.08
C PRO A 109 24.48 -10.51 -9.60
N TYR A 110 23.72 -9.45 -9.32
CA TYR A 110 23.36 -9.05 -7.96
C TYR A 110 21.93 -9.44 -7.57
N ASP A 111 21.01 -9.39 -8.53
CA ASP A 111 19.59 -9.66 -8.31
C ASP A 111 18.97 -10.35 -9.53
N LYS A 112 18.53 -11.60 -9.34
CA LYS A 112 17.88 -12.40 -10.39
C LYS A 112 16.54 -11.81 -10.88
N PHE A 113 15.94 -10.92 -10.09
CA PHE A 113 14.71 -10.20 -10.41
C PHE A 113 14.96 -8.75 -10.78
N ALA A 114 16.21 -8.36 -11.09
CA ALA A 114 16.54 -6.99 -11.43
C ALA A 114 15.69 -6.47 -12.59
N ILE A 115 15.03 -5.33 -12.39
CA ILE A 115 14.23 -4.66 -13.40
C ILE A 115 14.76 -3.27 -13.63
N LYS A 116 15.35 -3.07 -14.81
CA LYS A 116 15.84 -1.78 -15.29
C LYS A 116 14.68 -0.89 -15.66
N ILE A 117 14.71 0.36 -15.18
CA ILE A 117 13.71 1.39 -15.47
C ILE A 117 14.27 2.33 -16.53
N VAL A 118 13.52 2.52 -17.61
CA VAL A 118 13.91 3.37 -18.74
C VAL A 118 12.84 4.40 -19.09
N HIS A 119 13.30 5.57 -19.50
CA HIS A 119 12.52 6.64 -20.12
C HIS A 119 13.27 7.11 -21.37
N ASP A 120 12.61 7.24 -22.51
CA ASP A 120 13.25 7.65 -23.78
C ASP A 120 14.54 6.88 -24.10
N ARG A 121 14.52 5.56 -23.90
CA ARG A 121 15.67 4.63 -24.07
C ARG A 121 16.84 4.89 -23.12
N LYS A 122 16.75 5.87 -22.23
CA LYS A 122 17.74 6.16 -21.19
C LYS A 122 17.38 5.39 -19.93
N ARG A 123 18.35 4.71 -19.34
CA ARG A 123 18.19 4.08 -18.04
C ARG A 123 18.24 5.13 -16.94
N ILE A 124 17.13 5.32 -16.23
CA ILE A 124 17.01 6.22 -15.09
C ILE A 124 17.31 5.52 -13.76
N GLY A 125 17.14 4.19 -13.69
CA GLY A 125 17.56 3.42 -12.52
C GLY A 125 17.06 1.98 -12.53
N TYR A 126 16.76 1.46 -11.34
CA TYR A 126 16.23 0.12 -11.10
C TYR A 126 15.01 0.16 -10.17
N VAL A 127 14.14 -0.84 -10.31
CA VAL A 127 13.20 -1.21 -9.24
C VAL A 127 14.03 -1.62 -8.01
N PRO A 128 13.71 -1.13 -6.80
CA PRO A 128 14.40 -1.53 -5.58
C PRO A 128 14.37 -3.04 -5.36
N ALA A 129 15.44 -3.58 -4.76
CA ALA A 129 15.58 -5.02 -4.56
C ALA A 129 14.42 -5.65 -3.77
N HIS A 130 13.83 -4.92 -2.82
CA HIS A 130 12.69 -5.41 -2.03
C HIS A 130 11.38 -5.51 -2.83
N GLU A 131 11.23 -4.75 -3.91
CA GLU A 131 10.05 -4.79 -4.80
C GLU A 131 10.28 -5.63 -6.07
N SER A 132 11.54 -5.86 -6.44
CA SER A 132 11.98 -6.50 -7.69
C SER A 132 11.23 -7.81 -8.00
N SER A 133 11.07 -8.69 -7.01
CA SER A 133 10.39 -9.98 -7.15
C SER A 133 8.90 -9.80 -7.44
N LYS A 134 8.21 -8.90 -6.73
CA LYS A 134 6.78 -8.66 -6.92
C LYS A 134 6.54 -8.01 -8.27
N VAL A 135 7.32 -6.99 -8.63
CA VAL A 135 7.19 -6.34 -9.94
C VAL A 135 7.52 -7.32 -11.07
N THR A 136 8.48 -8.25 -10.89
CA THR A 136 8.74 -9.30 -11.88
C THR A 136 7.51 -10.19 -12.10
N GLN A 137 6.83 -10.61 -11.03
CA GLN A 137 5.59 -11.38 -11.14
C GLN A 137 4.49 -10.59 -11.86
N LEU A 138 4.35 -9.29 -11.57
CA LEU A 138 3.38 -8.44 -12.26
C LEU A 138 3.66 -8.31 -13.76
N ILE A 139 4.94 -8.25 -14.15
CA ILE A 139 5.36 -8.26 -15.57
C ILE A 139 5.03 -9.62 -16.20
N ASP A 140 5.42 -10.72 -15.54
CA ASP A 140 5.25 -12.09 -16.06
C ASP A 140 3.79 -12.49 -16.26
N ASN A 141 2.91 -11.97 -15.39
CA ASN A 141 1.47 -12.21 -15.45
C ASN A 141 0.70 -11.17 -16.27
N GLU A 142 1.39 -10.22 -16.92
CA GLU A 142 0.77 -9.13 -17.69
C GLU A 142 -0.26 -8.31 -16.88
N GLN A 143 -0.01 -8.12 -15.58
CA GLN A 143 -0.95 -7.47 -14.66
C GLN A 143 -0.77 -5.95 -14.57
N ILE A 144 0.36 -5.42 -15.04
CA ILE A 144 0.65 -3.97 -14.98
C ILE A 144 -0.29 -3.24 -15.92
N TYR A 145 -1.10 -2.36 -15.35
CA TYR A 145 -2.01 -1.50 -16.09
C TYR A 145 -1.36 -0.17 -16.48
N LYS A 146 -0.64 0.47 -15.55
CA LYS A 146 -0.01 1.77 -15.78
C LYS A 146 1.17 1.99 -14.83
N ILE A 147 2.19 2.71 -15.29
CA ILE A 147 3.30 3.21 -14.47
C ILE A 147 3.25 4.73 -14.53
N GLN A 148 3.31 5.40 -13.39
CA GLN A 148 3.26 6.86 -13.32
C GLN A 148 4.36 7.40 -12.43
N VAL A 149 4.90 8.55 -12.82
CA VAL A 149 5.77 9.35 -11.95
C VAL A 149 4.87 10.15 -11.02
N ILE A 150 5.07 9.96 -9.71
CA ILE A 150 4.29 10.64 -8.67
C ILE A 150 5.04 11.88 -8.19
N ASP A 151 6.35 11.75 -8.02
CA ASP A 151 7.20 12.84 -7.58
C ASP A 151 8.60 12.69 -8.17
N SER A 152 9.26 13.80 -8.45
CA SER A 152 10.66 13.82 -8.84
C SER A 152 11.28 15.18 -8.51
N GLY A 153 12.54 15.17 -8.09
CA GLY A 153 13.17 16.40 -7.69
C GLY A 153 14.57 16.24 -7.12
N LYS A 154 15.03 17.33 -6.52
CA LYS A 154 16.21 17.36 -5.68
C LYS A 154 15.77 17.50 -4.24
N ASP A 155 16.28 16.65 -3.37
CA ASP A 155 16.20 16.86 -1.93
C ASP A 155 17.11 18.03 -1.57
N ILE A 156 16.49 19.17 -1.26
CA ILE A 156 17.19 20.40 -0.83
C ILE A 156 17.24 20.54 0.69
N THR A 157 16.70 19.57 1.44
CA THR A 157 16.59 19.62 2.91
C THR A 157 17.86 19.14 3.61
N SER A 158 18.74 18.46 2.88
CA SER A 158 20.03 18.00 3.37
C SER A 158 21.14 18.94 2.89
N GLU A 159 21.79 19.64 3.82
CA GLU A 159 22.95 20.53 3.57
C GLU A 159 24.14 19.82 2.87
N TYR A 160 24.11 18.49 2.76
CA TYR A 160 25.19 17.64 2.26
C TYR A 160 24.80 16.79 1.05
N SER A 161 23.59 16.93 0.51
CA SER A 161 23.09 15.98 -0.48
C SER A 161 22.20 16.65 -1.52
N ASP A 162 22.78 16.94 -2.69
CA ASP A 162 22.04 17.10 -3.96
C ASP A 162 21.46 15.74 -4.41
N ALA A 163 20.71 15.06 -3.53
CA ALA A 163 20.12 13.76 -3.85
C ALA A 163 18.93 13.98 -4.78
N ILE A 164 19.05 13.44 -5.98
CA ILE A 164 17.95 13.37 -6.93
C ILE A 164 17.11 12.16 -6.57
N PHE A 165 15.81 12.36 -6.47
CA PHE A 165 14.84 11.31 -6.23
C PHE A 165 13.79 11.30 -7.35
N ILE A 166 13.17 10.14 -7.52
CA ILE A 166 11.97 9.96 -8.33
C ILE A 166 11.20 8.79 -7.75
N THR A 167 9.94 9.06 -7.46
CA THR A 167 8.96 8.11 -6.95
C THR A 167 8.02 7.73 -8.08
N ILE A 168 7.87 6.42 -8.30
CA ILE A 168 6.92 5.90 -9.28
C ILE A 168 5.86 5.05 -8.60
N ARG A 169 4.67 5.06 -9.18
CA ARG A 169 3.56 4.21 -8.80
C ARG A 169 3.20 3.28 -9.94
N VAL A 170 3.16 1.99 -9.64
CA VAL A 170 2.83 0.91 -10.58
C VAL A 170 1.42 0.41 -10.27
N TYR A 171 0.45 0.78 -11.10
CA TYR A 171 -0.91 0.28 -11.03
C TYR A 171 -1.02 -1.10 -11.67
N TYR A 172 -1.66 -2.04 -10.98
CA TYR A 172 -1.86 -3.39 -11.46
C TYR A 172 -3.25 -3.93 -11.16
N THR A 173 -3.69 -4.88 -11.96
CA THR A 173 -4.94 -5.60 -11.75
C THR A 173 -4.73 -6.65 -10.65
N PRO A 174 -5.41 -6.53 -9.48
CA PRO A 174 -5.25 -7.51 -8.41
C PRO A 174 -5.80 -8.87 -8.83
N THR A 175 -5.24 -9.92 -8.23
CA THR A 175 -5.76 -11.28 -8.35
C THR A 175 -7.02 -11.48 -7.51
N ASP A 176 -7.83 -12.47 -7.87
CA ASP A 176 -9.01 -12.87 -7.06
C ASP A 176 -8.63 -13.23 -5.61
N GLU A 177 -7.43 -13.79 -5.43
CA GLU A 177 -6.89 -14.14 -4.12
C GLU A 177 -6.53 -12.90 -3.29
N GLU A 178 -5.89 -11.90 -3.89
CA GLU A 178 -5.63 -10.61 -3.22
C GLU A 178 -6.95 -9.93 -2.81
N ILE A 179 -7.95 -9.92 -3.71
CA ILE A 179 -9.28 -9.38 -3.42
C ILE A 179 -9.93 -10.15 -2.25
N ARG A 180 -9.81 -11.48 -2.23
CA ARG A 180 -10.34 -12.33 -1.15
C ARG A 180 -9.68 -11.98 0.19
N ILE A 181 -8.36 -11.89 0.22
CA ILE A 181 -7.57 -11.57 1.43
C ILE A 181 -7.95 -10.19 1.98
N GLU A 182 -8.04 -9.17 1.11
CA GLU A 182 -8.43 -7.82 1.52
C GLU A 182 -9.83 -7.79 2.15
N LYS A 183 -10.77 -8.55 1.58
CA LYS A 183 -12.12 -8.66 2.13
C LYS A 183 -12.12 -9.33 3.51
N GLU A 184 -11.29 -10.35 3.71
CA GLU A 184 -11.14 -11.01 5.01
C GLU A 184 -10.52 -10.09 6.06
N ILE A 185 -9.48 -9.32 5.71
CA ILE A 185 -8.87 -8.33 6.61
C ILE A 185 -9.90 -7.28 7.01
N ARG A 186 -10.61 -6.70 6.04
CA ARG A 186 -11.65 -5.69 6.32
C ARG A 186 -12.74 -6.22 7.24
N ASN A 187 -13.17 -7.48 7.05
CA ASN A 187 -14.17 -8.09 7.92
C ASN A 187 -13.65 -8.24 9.35
N LYS A 188 -12.39 -8.65 9.53
CA LYS A 188 -11.77 -8.74 10.86
C LYS A 188 -11.65 -7.38 11.54
N GLU A 189 -11.26 -6.33 10.82
CA GLU A 189 -11.20 -4.97 11.36
C GLU A 189 -12.59 -4.48 11.81
N ILE A 190 -13.64 -4.77 11.03
CA ILE A 190 -15.02 -4.47 11.40
C ILE A 190 -15.42 -5.23 12.68
N GLU A 191 -15.05 -6.51 12.80
CA GLU A 191 -15.29 -7.31 14.01
C GLU A 191 -14.51 -6.81 15.22
N GLU A 192 -13.30 -6.27 15.06
CA GLU A 192 -12.52 -5.69 16.16
C GLU A 192 -13.09 -4.34 16.63
N VAL A 193 -13.52 -3.48 15.70
CA VAL A 193 -14.09 -2.16 16.03
C VAL A 193 -15.52 -2.30 16.57
N ASN A 194 -16.30 -3.22 16.02
CA ASN A 194 -17.66 -3.52 16.47
C ASN A 194 -17.76 -5.01 16.79
N PRO A 195 -17.26 -5.43 17.98
CA PRO A 195 -17.36 -6.82 18.38
C PRO A 195 -18.84 -7.23 18.35
N PRO A 196 -19.15 -8.44 17.84
CA PRO A 196 -20.50 -8.96 17.92
C PRO A 196 -21.04 -8.77 19.34
N LYS A 197 -22.29 -8.31 19.51
CA LYS A 197 -22.93 -8.14 20.85
C LYS A 197 -22.75 -9.37 21.76
N LEU A 198 -22.54 -10.54 21.16
CA LEU A 198 -22.18 -11.81 21.80
C LEU A 198 -20.89 -11.79 22.65
N LEU A 199 -19.96 -10.87 22.44
CA LEU A 199 -18.67 -10.78 23.14
C LEU A 199 -18.61 -9.68 24.20
N MET A 200 -19.61 -8.79 24.28
CA MET A 200 -19.64 -7.77 25.34
C MET A 200 -19.99 -8.40 26.70
N PRO A 201 -19.33 -8.00 27.80
CA PRO A 201 -19.75 -8.38 29.15
C PRO A 201 -21.17 -7.89 29.39
N ILE A 202 -22.02 -8.76 29.95
CA ILE A 202 -23.38 -8.37 30.32
C ILE A 202 -23.35 -7.91 31.77
N GLU A 203 -23.82 -6.68 32.00
CA GLU A 203 -24.03 -6.19 33.36
C GLU A 203 -25.29 -6.82 33.93
N TYR A 204 -25.10 -7.74 34.88
CA TYR A 204 -26.19 -8.30 35.64
C TYR A 204 -26.71 -7.29 36.69
N PRO A 205 -28.03 -7.26 36.94
CA PRO A 205 -28.58 -6.62 38.14
C PRO A 205 -27.86 -7.12 39.40
N LYS A 206 -27.65 -6.22 40.37
CA LYS A 206 -26.91 -6.52 41.62
C LYS A 206 -27.33 -7.84 42.28
N TRP A 207 -28.64 -8.07 42.37
CA TRP A 207 -29.19 -9.27 43.02
C TRP A 207 -28.88 -10.58 42.27
N MET A 208 -28.72 -10.55 40.94
CA MET A 208 -28.33 -11.73 40.16
C MET A 208 -26.86 -12.08 40.43
N ASN A 209 -25.99 -11.08 40.55
CA ASN A 209 -24.60 -11.29 40.97
C ASN A 209 -24.54 -11.87 42.39
N GLU A 210 -25.36 -11.36 43.32
CA GLU A 210 -25.49 -11.91 44.67
C GLU A 210 -25.93 -13.38 44.64
N LEU A 211 -26.94 -13.73 43.83
CA LEU A 211 -27.39 -15.12 43.65
C LEU A 211 -26.28 -16.04 43.11
N ILE A 212 -25.51 -15.59 42.12
CA ILE A 212 -24.38 -16.35 41.57
C ILE A 212 -23.31 -16.62 42.63
N GLU A 213 -23.00 -15.63 43.46
CA GLU A 213 -22.03 -15.77 44.56
C GLU A 213 -22.56 -16.65 45.70
N GLU A 214 -23.84 -16.55 46.04
CA GLU A 214 -24.51 -17.43 47.00
C GLU A 214 -24.41 -18.90 46.56
N LEU A 215 -24.72 -19.19 45.30
CA LEU A 215 -24.68 -20.56 44.75
C LEU A 215 -23.32 -21.24 44.89
N LYS A 216 -22.21 -20.48 44.85
CA LYS A 216 -20.84 -20.99 45.01
C LYS A 216 -20.57 -21.45 46.45
N LYS A 217 -21.21 -20.81 47.44
CA LYS A 217 -20.94 -21.03 48.87
C LYS A 217 -21.86 -22.07 49.49
N ILE A 218 -23.02 -22.32 48.88
CA ILE A 218 -24.05 -23.21 49.43
C ILE A 218 -23.62 -24.68 49.36
N SER A 219 -23.78 -25.37 50.49
CA SER A 219 -23.73 -26.83 50.60
C SER A 219 -24.85 -27.31 51.54
N VAL A 220 -25.31 -28.54 51.34
CA VAL A 220 -26.39 -29.15 52.12
C VAL A 220 -25.99 -30.58 52.49
N GLU A 221 -26.32 -31.00 53.71
CA GLU A 221 -25.88 -32.29 54.26
C GLU A 221 -26.78 -33.47 53.83
N SER A 222 -28.10 -33.23 53.78
CA SER A 222 -29.09 -34.25 53.38
C SER A 222 -29.00 -34.60 51.90
N GLU A 223 -28.99 -35.89 51.57
CA GLU A 223 -28.91 -36.40 50.19
C GLU A 223 -30.11 -35.96 49.34
N GLU A 224 -31.30 -35.88 49.95
CA GLU A 224 -32.50 -35.34 49.31
C GLU A 224 -32.33 -33.84 48.99
N LYS A 225 -31.83 -33.06 49.96
CA LYS A 225 -31.55 -31.63 49.75
C LYS A 225 -30.45 -31.43 48.68
N LYS A 226 -29.45 -32.31 48.58
CA LYS A 226 -28.39 -32.23 47.55
C LYS A 226 -28.96 -32.38 46.14
N TRP A 227 -29.90 -33.30 45.96
CA TRP A 227 -30.54 -33.49 44.65
C TRP A 227 -31.36 -32.27 44.24
N VAL A 228 -32.15 -31.71 45.17
CA VAL A 228 -32.93 -30.48 44.93
C VAL A 228 -32.00 -29.29 44.62
N LEU A 229 -30.93 -29.12 45.40
CA LEU A 229 -29.93 -28.06 45.18
C LEU A 229 -29.27 -28.17 43.80
N LYS A 230 -28.94 -29.39 43.35
CA LYS A 230 -28.39 -29.62 42.01
C LYS A 230 -29.36 -29.18 40.92
N LYS A 231 -30.64 -29.57 41.03
CA LYS A 231 -31.69 -29.17 40.08
C LYS A 231 -31.86 -27.65 40.04
N LEU A 232 -31.86 -26.99 41.20
CA LEU A 232 -31.93 -25.52 41.29
C LEU A 232 -30.72 -24.85 40.64
N ARG A 233 -29.50 -25.35 40.87
CA ARG A 233 -28.28 -24.86 40.21
C ARG A 233 -28.39 -24.93 38.69
N ASP A 234 -28.85 -26.06 38.15
CA ASP A 234 -29.00 -26.23 36.71
C ASP A 234 -30.06 -25.30 36.13
N ASN A 235 -31.20 -25.15 36.81
CA ASN A 235 -32.27 -24.24 36.43
C ASN A 235 -31.81 -22.78 36.43
N ILE A 236 -31.12 -22.33 37.48
CA ILE A 236 -30.57 -20.98 37.58
C ILE A 236 -29.54 -20.74 36.46
N ARG A 237 -28.62 -21.68 36.25
CA ARG A 237 -27.60 -21.57 35.17
C ARG A 237 -28.25 -21.44 33.80
N ASN A 238 -29.29 -22.22 33.52
CA ASN A 238 -29.98 -22.18 32.24
C ASN A 238 -30.77 -20.87 32.05
N SER A 239 -31.42 -20.38 33.11
CA SER A 239 -32.12 -19.09 33.08
C SER A 239 -31.15 -17.91 32.93
N LEU A 240 -29.97 -17.93 33.56
CA LEU A 240 -28.92 -16.93 33.36
C LEU A 240 -28.47 -16.91 31.89
N LYS A 241 -28.15 -18.06 31.28
CA LYS A 241 -27.82 -18.13 29.85
C LYS A 241 -28.93 -17.60 28.95
N SER A 242 -30.20 -17.91 29.29
CA SER A 242 -31.36 -17.41 28.54
C SER A 242 -31.49 -15.89 28.65
N TYR A 243 -31.23 -15.33 29.84
CA TYR A 243 -31.21 -13.89 30.08
C TYR A 243 -30.09 -13.24 29.26
N GLU A 244 -28.86 -13.76 29.36
CA GLU A 244 -27.70 -13.25 28.62
C GLU A 244 -27.95 -13.19 27.11
N LYS A 245 -28.46 -14.29 26.54
CA LYS A 245 -28.78 -14.37 25.12
C LYS A 245 -29.87 -13.36 24.74
N ALA A 246 -30.89 -13.19 25.57
CA ALA A 246 -31.97 -12.25 25.31
C ALA A 246 -31.51 -10.80 25.33
N ILE A 247 -30.64 -10.42 26.28
CA ILE A 247 -30.03 -9.08 26.32
C ILE A 247 -29.18 -8.82 25.07
N ARG A 248 -28.38 -9.80 24.63
CA ARG A 248 -27.55 -9.69 23.42
C ARG A 248 -28.34 -9.55 22.12
N GLU A 249 -29.52 -10.16 22.06
CA GLU A 249 -30.41 -10.15 20.91
C GLU A 249 -31.50 -9.05 20.98
N ASP A 250 -31.42 -8.14 21.96
CA ASP A 250 -32.41 -7.09 22.23
C ASP A 250 -33.85 -7.62 22.39
N LYS A 251 -34.00 -8.82 22.97
CA LYS A 251 -35.29 -9.50 23.18
C LYS A 251 -35.81 -9.27 24.60
N GLU A 252 -36.27 -8.05 24.87
CA GLU A 252 -36.73 -7.60 26.20
C GLU A 252 -37.75 -8.55 26.86
N ILE A 253 -38.74 -9.04 26.11
CA ILE A 253 -39.76 -9.97 26.63
C ILE A 253 -39.11 -11.27 27.15
N ILE A 254 -38.10 -11.78 26.45
CA ILE A 254 -37.42 -13.02 26.83
C ILE A 254 -36.52 -12.77 28.05
N ALA A 255 -35.85 -11.61 28.12
CA ALA A 255 -35.06 -11.22 29.27
C ALA A 255 -35.93 -11.14 30.53
N ASN A 256 -37.07 -10.45 30.46
CA ASN A 256 -38.03 -10.32 31.57
C ASN A 256 -38.57 -11.68 32.03
N ASN A 257 -38.81 -12.62 31.10
CA ASN A 257 -39.25 -13.97 31.45
C ASN A 257 -38.14 -14.80 32.11
N ALA A 258 -36.89 -14.65 31.68
CA ALA A 258 -35.74 -15.28 32.34
C ALA A 258 -35.53 -14.70 33.75
N GLU A 259 -35.70 -13.39 33.91
CA GLU A 259 -35.59 -12.70 35.19
C GLU A 259 -36.62 -13.20 36.22
N LYS A 260 -37.90 -13.30 35.82
CA LYS A 260 -38.95 -13.85 36.69
C LYS A 260 -38.66 -15.27 37.17
N ARG A 261 -38.14 -16.13 36.28
CA ARG A 261 -37.72 -17.50 36.65
C ARG A 261 -36.58 -17.48 37.66
N LEU A 262 -35.61 -16.58 37.49
CA LEU A 262 -34.49 -16.44 38.43
C LEU A 262 -34.93 -15.98 39.82
N GLN A 263 -35.91 -15.06 39.91
CA GLN A 263 -36.50 -14.66 41.18
C GLN A 263 -37.19 -15.83 41.88
N GLN A 264 -38.00 -16.59 41.14
CA GLN A 264 -38.65 -17.79 41.67
C GLN A 264 -37.62 -18.82 42.18
N TYR A 265 -36.56 -19.10 41.41
CA TYR A 265 -35.54 -20.04 41.85
C TYR A 265 -34.72 -19.55 43.04
N ARG A 266 -34.57 -18.23 43.21
CA ARG A 266 -33.95 -17.65 44.41
C ARG A 266 -34.79 -17.90 45.65
N GLU A 267 -36.11 -17.76 45.55
CA GLU A 267 -37.03 -18.07 46.65
C GLU A 267 -37.00 -19.57 46.98
N GLU A 268 -37.08 -20.44 45.98
CA GLU A 268 -36.96 -21.90 46.16
C GLU A 268 -35.63 -22.30 46.82
N LEU A 269 -34.53 -21.62 46.46
CA LEU A 269 -33.22 -21.82 47.06
C LEU A 269 -33.21 -21.42 48.54
N HIS A 270 -33.80 -20.27 48.90
CA HIS A 270 -33.89 -19.82 50.29
C HIS A 270 -34.76 -20.76 51.13
N GLU A 271 -35.87 -21.27 50.59
CA GLU A 271 -36.69 -22.26 51.29
C GLU A 271 -35.94 -23.58 51.53
N LEU A 272 -35.12 -24.03 50.58
CA LEU A 272 -34.30 -25.23 50.76
C LEU A 272 -33.29 -25.12 51.92
N LEU A 273 -32.81 -23.89 52.17
CA LEU A 273 -31.81 -23.57 53.19
C LEU A 273 -32.40 -23.35 54.58
N LYS A 274 -33.73 -23.25 54.72
CA LYS A 274 -34.41 -23.33 56.01
C LYS A 274 -34.40 -24.77 56.55
#